data_AF-A0A4R4PSL1-F1
#
_entry.id   AF-A0A4R4PSL1-F1
#
_cell.length_a   1.000
_cell.length_b   1.000
_cell.length_c   1.000
_cell.angle_alpha   90.00
_cell.angle_beta   90.00
_cell.angle_gamma   90.00
#
_symmetry.space_group_name_H-M   'P 1'
#
loop_
_entity.id
_entity.type
_entity.pdbx_description
1 polymer ?
#
loop_
_entity_poly.entity_id
_entity_poly.type
_entity_poly.pdbx_seq_one_letter_code
_entity_poly.pdbx_strand_id
1 'polypeptide(L)' 'MTGDVVAELLAEALRDLVRFVDERPDDATADDDVRALESVAHVLHQVTPEDRPRMRALLGSEFAASLGWT' A
#
# COMPACT_ATOMS: atom_id res chain seq x y z
N MET A 1 -10.23 12.95 18.40
CA MET A 1 -9.82 13.18 17.00
C MET A 1 -9.08 11.95 16.52
N THR A 2 -9.79 10.89 16.19
CA THR A 2 -9.25 9.66 15.59
C THR A 2 -9.41 9.75 14.08
N GLY A 3 -8.88 10.84 13.52
CA GLY A 3 -8.86 11.07 12.09
C GLY A 3 -7.84 10.13 11.47
N ASP A 4 -8.27 8.90 11.19
CA ASP A 4 -7.86 8.13 10.01
C ASP A 4 -6.37 7.84 9.81
N VAL A 5 -5.72 7.35 10.87
CA VAL A 5 -4.34 6.81 10.84
C VAL A 5 -4.11 5.84 9.67
N VAL A 6 -5.15 5.09 9.26
CA VAL A 6 -5.05 4.16 8.13
C VAL A 6 -4.98 4.86 6.78
N ALA A 7 -5.75 5.93 6.55
CA ALA A 7 -5.58 6.71 5.33
C ALA A 7 -4.22 7.41 5.30
N GLU A 8 -3.69 7.80 6.45
CA GLU A 8 -2.34 8.38 6.56
C GLU A 8 -1.27 7.36 6.16
N LEU A 9 -1.30 6.15 6.73
CA LEU A 9 -0.37 5.06 6.40
C LEU A 9 -0.48 4.61 4.94
N LEU A 10 -1.69 4.55 4.39
CA LEU A 10 -1.89 4.23 2.98
C LEU A 10 -1.37 5.35 2.07
N ALA A 11 -1.65 6.59 2.43
CA ALA A 11 -1.16 7.75 1.68
C ALA A 11 0.37 7.87 1.77
N GLU A 12 0.99 7.42 2.86
CA GLU A 12 2.44 7.32 3.01
C GLU A 12 3.01 6.23 2.09
N ALA A 13 2.50 4.99 2.16
CA ALA A 13 2.96 3.90 1.31
C ALA A 13 2.79 4.20 -0.19
N LEU A 14 1.66 4.80 -0.60
CA LEU A 14 1.45 5.22 -1.98
C LEU A 14 2.36 6.38 -2.39
N ARG A 15 2.62 7.35 -1.51
CA ARG A 15 3.57 8.43 -1.78
C ARG A 15 4.99 7.91 -1.95
N ASP A 16 5.39 6.94 -1.14
CA ASP A 16 6.73 6.36 -1.21
C ASP A 16 6.90 5.51 -2.47
N LEU A 17 5.86 4.78 -2.90
CA LEU A 17 5.88 4.08 -4.19
C LEU A 17 5.98 5.05 -5.37
N VAL A 18 5.19 6.12 -5.37
CA VAL A 18 5.25 7.15 -6.43
C VAL A 18 6.64 7.80 -6.45
N ARG A 19 7.19 8.15 -5.27
CA ARG A 19 8.54 8.71 -5.16
C ARG A 19 9.59 7.74 -5.69
N PHE A 20 9.50 6.46 -5.37
CA PHE A 20 10.40 5.45 -5.89
C PHE A 20 10.34 5.35 -7.42
N VAL A 21 9.15 5.45 -8.04
CA VAL A 21 9.00 5.43 -9.50
C VAL A 21 9.56 6.71 -10.14
N ASP A 22 9.30 7.87 -9.53
CA ASP A 22 9.74 9.18 -10.05
C ASP A 22 11.25 9.39 -9.88
N GLU A 23 11.81 8.90 -8.77
CA GLU A 23 13.23 9.01 -8.41
C GLU A 23 13.99 7.70 -8.69
N ARG A 24 13.40 6.80 -9.51
CA ARG A 24 13.95 5.48 -9.79
C ARG A 24 15.38 5.63 -10.31
N PRO A 25 16.39 5.10 -9.57
CA PRO A 25 17.77 5.18 -10.00
C PRO A 25 17.97 4.53 -11.38
N ASP A 26 18.88 5.08 -12.19
CA ASP A 26 19.21 4.51 -13.50
C ASP A 26 19.78 3.09 -13.41
N ASP A 27 20.32 2.71 -12.25
CA ASP A 27 20.84 1.38 -11.92
C ASP A 27 19.85 0.48 -11.18
N ALA A 28 18.60 0.93 -10.96
CA ALA A 28 17.58 0.15 -10.27
C ALA A 28 17.26 -1.15 -11.00
N THR A 29 17.35 -2.26 -10.28
CA THR A 29 17.10 -3.60 -10.80
C THR A 29 15.64 -4.00 -10.61
N ALA A 30 15.23 -5.07 -11.29
CA ALA A 30 13.91 -5.67 -11.07
C ALA A 30 13.71 -6.13 -9.62
N ASP A 31 14.78 -6.53 -8.93
CA ASP A 31 14.73 -6.92 -7.51
C ASP A 31 14.43 -5.71 -6.60
N ASP A 32 14.93 -4.52 -6.96
CA ASP A 32 14.64 -3.28 -6.22
C ASP A 32 13.18 -2.87 -6.40
N ASP A 33 12.65 -3.03 -7.61
CA ASP A 33 11.23 -2.81 -7.91
C ASP A 33 10.35 -3.77 -7.09
N VAL A 34 10.73 -5.05 -7.00
CA VAL A 34 10.02 -6.05 -6.19
C VAL A 34 10.04 -5.67 -4.71
N ARG A 35 11.19 -5.27 -4.14
CA ARG A 35 11.27 -4.87 -2.72
C ARG A 35 10.44 -3.62 -2.41
N ALA A 36 10.36 -2.67 -3.34
CA ALA A 36 9.50 -1.50 -3.18
C ALA A 36 8.03 -1.91 -3.10
N LEU A 37 7.59 -2.83 -3.97
CA LEU A 37 6.24 -3.39 -3.96
C LEU A 37 5.96 -4.22 -2.70
N GLU A 38 6.92 -5.03 -2.24
CA GLU A 38 6.80 -5.81 -1.00
C GLU A 38 6.62 -4.91 0.23
N SER A 39 7.30 -3.75 0.26
CA SER A 39 7.17 -2.78 1.34
C SER A 39 5.76 -2.19 1.41
N VAL A 40 5.18 -1.85 0.24
CA VAL A 40 3.79 -1.37 0.14
C VAL A 40 2.80 -2.47 0.55
N ALA A 41 2.99 -3.69 0.07
CA ALA A 41 2.17 -4.83 0.44
C ALA A 41 2.23 -5.12 1.96
N HIS A 42 3.42 -4.98 2.57
CA HIS A 42 3.59 -5.14 4.00
C HIS A 42 2.75 -4.15 4.81
N VAL A 43 2.77 -2.86 4.45
CA VAL A 43 1.95 -1.82 5.10
C VAL A 43 0.46 -2.16 4.98
N LEU A 44 0.03 -2.59 3.79
CA LEU A 44 -1.36 -3.00 3.55
C LEU A 44 -1.77 -4.19 4.41
N HIS A 45 -0.88 -5.15 4.67
CA HIS A 45 -1.16 -6.29 5.54
C HIS A 45 -1.31 -5.93 7.02
N GLN A 46 -0.84 -4.76 7.46
CA GLN A 46 -1.01 -4.29 8.84
C GLN A 46 -2.37 -3.64 9.11
N VAL A 47 -3.22 -3.48 8.09
CA VAL A 47 -4.56 -2.89 8.22
C VAL A 47 -5.43 -3.72 9.16
N THR A 48 -5.99 -3.07 10.18
CA THR A 48 -6.85 -3.71 11.16
C THR A 48 -8.17 -4.17 10.52
N PRO A 49 -8.85 -5.20 11.06
CA PRO A 49 -10.15 -5.64 10.54
C PRO A 49 -11.21 -4.54 10.45
N GLU A 50 -11.15 -3.55 11.35
CA GLU A 50 -12.09 -2.42 11.44
C GLU A 50 -11.96 -1.46 10.25
N ASP A 51 -10.75 -1.34 9.68
CA ASP A 51 -10.45 -0.42 8.59
C ASP A 51 -10.59 -1.06 7.19
N ARG A 52 -10.69 -2.39 7.12
CA ARG A 52 -10.83 -3.15 5.85
C ARG A 52 -12.01 -2.70 4.98
N PRO A 53 -13.22 -2.39 5.50
CA PRO A 53 -14.32 -1.93 4.66
C PRO A 53 -13.99 -0.63 3.91
N ARG A 54 -13.32 0.31 4.60
CA ARG A 54 -12.88 1.57 4.01
C ARG A 54 -11.76 1.34 2.99
N MET A 55 -10.80 0.49 3.33
CA MET A 55 -9.70 0.15 2.44
C MET A 55 -10.17 -0.56 1.17
N ARG A 56 -11.16 -1.44 1.28
CA ARG A 56 -11.81 -2.11 0.14
C ARG A 56 -12.50 -1.12 -0.79
N ALA A 57 -13.08 -0.03 -0.27
CA ALA A 57 -13.68 1.02 -1.10
C ALA A 57 -12.62 1.81 -1.90
N LEU A 58 -11.39 1.94 -1.38
CA LEU A 58 -10.28 2.64 -2.04
C LEU A 58 -9.55 1.77 -3.06
N LEU A 59 -9.25 0.52 -2.71
CA LEU A 59 -8.46 -0.39 -3.54
C LEU A 59 -9.30 -1.19 -4.57
N GLY A 60 -10.61 -1.23 -4.38
CA GLY A 60 -11.51 -2.07 -5.16
C GLY A 60 -11.62 -3.50 -4.61
N SER A 61 -12.74 -4.14 -4.95
CA SER A 61 -13.12 -5.46 -4.41
C SER A 61 -12.20 -6.59 -4.83
N GLU A 62 -11.64 -6.53 -6.04
CA GLU A 62 -10.74 -7.56 -6.58
C GLU A 62 -9.43 -7.60 -5.79
N PHE A 63 -8.81 -6.44 -5.57
CA PHE A 63 -7.58 -6.34 -4.82
C PHE A 63 -7.77 -6.67 -3.33
N ALA A 64 -8.86 -6.21 -2.72
CA ALA A 64 -9.18 -6.57 -1.34
C ALA A 64 -9.39 -8.09 -1.14
N ALA A 65 -9.96 -8.77 -2.14
CA ALA A 65 -10.09 -10.24 -2.11
C ALA A 65 -8.73 -10.94 -2.16
N SER A 66 -7.76 -10.41 -2.91
CA SER A 66 -6.39 -10.95 -2.97
C SER A 66 -5.66 -10.87 -1.62
N LEU A 67 -6.05 -9.92 -0.76
CA LEU A 67 -5.54 -9.73 0.60
C LEU A 67 -6.30 -10.55 1.66
N GLY A 68 -7.30 -11.33 1.27
CA GLY A 68 -8.12 -12.13 2.18
C GLY A 68 -9.16 -11.33 2.98
N TRP A 69 -9.59 -10.16 2.48
CA TRP A 69 -10.56 -9.28 3.15
C TRP A 69 -11.99 -9.45 2.61
N THR A 70 -12.38 -10.70 2.38
CA THR A 70 -13.70 -11.08 1.86
C THR A 70 -14.83 -10.75 2.82
#